data_AF-A0A562I619-F1
#
_entry.id   AF-A0A562I619-F1
#
_cell.length_a   1.000
_cell.length_b   1.000
_cell.length_c   1.000
_cell.angle_alpha   90.00
_cell.angle_beta   90.00
_cell.angle_gamma   90.00
#
_symmetry.space_group_name_H-M   'P 1'
#
loop_
_entity.id
_entity.type
_entity.pdbx_description
1 polymer ?
#
loop_
_entity_poly.entity_id
_entity_poly.type
_entity_poly.pdbx_seq_one_letter_code
_entity_poly.pdbx_strand_id
1 'polypeptide(L)'
;MRSVLKNMNIGRVIGWVGSTGGSTGPHLHYEQRLNGNDIQVRFNGTLALYWGTKNYTSDNNCNGTATGTVNTAGSPLTVRSGPGTGYTAVDTVADGARVTIQCQTSGTTVTGTYGTSSIWDRIGAGRYVSDAYVYTGYDGYIPGVPRC
;
A
#
# COMPACT_ATOMS: atom_id res chain seq x y z
N MET A 1 7.15 27.36 -0.37
CA MET A 1 8.03 26.31 -0.93
C MET A 1 7.20 25.39 -1.80
N ARG A 2 7.28 25.53 -3.13
CA ARG A 2 6.60 24.64 -4.09
C ARG A 2 7.61 23.58 -4.53
N SER A 3 7.42 22.33 -4.11
CA SER A 3 8.06 21.20 -4.75
C SER A 3 7.08 20.69 -5.81
N VAL A 4 7.41 20.91 -7.09
CA VAL A 4 6.68 20.35 -8.22
C VAL A 4 7.69 19.52 -8.99
N LEU A 5 7.24 18.34 -9.44
CA LEU A 5 7.99 17.22 -10.06
C LEU A 5 8.23 16.04 -9.11
N LYS A 6 7.14 15.40 -8.69
CA LYS A 6 7.13 13.96 -8.51
C LYS A 6 6.08 13.39 -9.46
N ASN A 7 6.49 12.42 -10.28
CA ASN A 7 5.54 11.57 -10.99
C ASN A 7 4.67 10.89 -9.92
N MET A 8 3.39 11.24 -9.88
CA MET A 8 2.45 10.69 -8.93
C MET A 8 1.65 9.60 -9.63
N ASN A 9 1.86 8.37 -9.20
CA ASN A 9 1.00 7.28 -9.59
C ASN A 9 -0.35 7.44 -8.88
N ILE A 10 -1.41 7.09 -9.60
CA ILE A 10 -2.75 6.94 -9.04
C ILE A 10 -2.67 6.05 -7.78
N GLY A 11 -3.31 6.47 -6.68
CA GLY A 11 -3.30 5.75 -5.39
C GLY A 11 -2.21 6.17 -4.39
N ARG A 12 -1.28 7.06 -4.75
CA ARG A 12 -0.31 7.62 -3.80
C ARG A 12 -0.99 8.59 -2.82
N VAL A 13 -0.87 8.35 -1.51
CA VAL A 13 -1.28 9.32 -0.47
C VAL A 13 -0.45 10.59 -0.60
N ILE A 14 -1.13 11.73 -0.70
CA ILE A 14 -0.54 13.07 -0.82
C ILE A 14 -0.75 13.97 0.40
N GLY A 15 -1.61 13.56 1.32
CA GLY A 15 -1.92 14.28 2.55
C GLY A 15 -3.07 13.63 3.32
N TRP A 16 -3.28 14.10 4.54
CA TRP A 16 -4.41 13.73 5.38
C TRP A 16 -5.34 14.93 5.53
N VAL A 17 -6.65 14.71 5.59
CA VAL A 17 -7.65 15.77 5.79
C VAL A 17 -7.45 16.40 7.18
N GLY A 18 -7.44 17.73 7.25
CA GLY A 18 -7.32 18.50 8.49
C GLY A 18 -8.54 19.38 8.76
N SER A 19 -8.47 20.17 9.84
CA SER A 19 -9.55 21.07 10.28
C SER A 19 -9.03 22.46 10.70
N THR A 20 -8.14 23.06 9.90
CA THR A 20 -7.59 24.40 10.18
C THR A 20 -8.31 25.49 9.37
N GLY A 21 -8.60 26.63 10.01
CA GLY A 21 -9.22 27.81 9.38
C GLY A 21 -10.74 27.73 9.30
N GLY A 22 -11.45 28.26 10.31
CA GLY A 22 -12.88 28.62 10.24
C GLY A 22 -13.86 27.52 9.81
N SER A 23 -13.57 26.24 10.07
CA SER A 23 -14.38 25.12 9.59
C SER A 23 -15.27 24.53 10.69
N THR A 24 -16.53 24.25 10.36
CA THR A 24 -17.52 23.60 11.24
C THR A 24 -17.40 22.07 11.27
N GLY A 25 -16.49 21.48 10.47
CA GLY A 25 -16.18 20.06 10.47
C GLY A 25 -15.11 19.66 9.45
N PRO A 26 -14.35 18.57 9.66
CA PRO A 26 -13.30 18.14 8.75
C PRO A 26 -13.85 17.88 7.35
N HIS A 27 -13.32 18.59 6.35
CA HIS A 27 -13.68 18.40 4.95
C HIS A 27 -12.46 18.61 4.05
N LEU A 28 -12.47 17.94 2.90
CA LEU A 28 -11.45 18.10 1.86
C LEU A 28 -12.03 18.91 0.71
N HIS A 29 -11.29 19.92 0.25
CA HIS A 29 -11.60 20.66 -0.97
C HIS A 29 -10.86 20.05 -2.16
N TYR A 30 -11.58 19.76 -3.25
CA TYR A 30 -11.02 19.19 -4.48
C TYR A 30 -11.49 19.96 -5.71
N GLU A 31 -10.55 20.35 -6.56
CA GLU A 31 -10.79 21.01 -7.85
C GLU A 31 -10.06 20.27 -8.97
N GLN A 32 -10.70 20.17 -10.15
CA GLN A 32 -10.09 19.64 -11.36
C GLN A 32 -9.99 20.76 -12.40
N ARG A 33 -8.79 20.98 -12.94
CA ARG A 33 -8.52 22.02 -13.95
C ARG A 33 -7.86 21.40 -15.19
N LEU A 34 -8.24 21.85 -16.38
CA LEU A 34 -7.59 21.52 -17.64
C LEU A 34 -7.09 22.81 -18.30
N ASN A 35 -5.79 22.89 -18.58
CA ASN A 35 -5.12 24.07 -19.16
C ASN A 35 -5.43 25.39 -18.41
N GLY A 36 -5.55 25.31 -17.08
CA GLY A 36 -5.82 26.47 -16.22
C GLY A 36 -7.31 26.83 -16.06
N ASN A 37 -8.21 26.19 -16.80
CA ASN A 37 -9.66 26.39 -16.65
C ASN A 37 -10.27 25.35 -15.71
N ASP A 38 -11.18 25.79 -14.84
CA ASP A 38 -12.00 24.92 -14.01
C ASP A 38 -12.89 24.05 -14.89
N ILE A 39 -12.85 22.74 -14.66
CA ILE A 39 -13.71 21.78 -15.36
C ILE A 39 -14.55 21.02 -14.34
N GLN A 40 -15.66 20.47 -14.82
CA GLN A 40 -16.44 19.58 -13.99
C GLN A 40 -15.61 18.36 -13.61
N VAL A 41 -15.62 18.05 -12.32
CA VAL A 41 -14.90 16.92 -11.74
C VAL A 41 -15.42 15.64 -12.39
N ARG A 42 -14.48 14.83 -12.88
CA ARG A 42 -14.78 13.51 -13.42
C ARG A 42 -13.99 12.47 -12.66
N PHE A 43 -14.70 11.52 -12.05
CA PHE A 43 -14.11 10.31 -11.49
C PHE A 43 -14.20 9.22 -12.57
N ASN A 44 -13.06 8.71 -13.03
CA ASN A 44 -12.95 7.66 -14.06
C ASN A 44 -13.70 8.02 -15.35
N GLY A 45 -13.54 9.27 -15.81
CA GLY A 45 -14.21 9.80 -17.00
C GLY A 45 -15.70 10.14 -16.79
N THR A 46 -16.31 9.69 -15.70
CA THR A 46 -17.73 9.93 -15.39
C THR A 46 -17.89 11.20 -14.56
N LEU A 47 -18.87 12.04 -14.92
CA LEU A 47 -19.17 13.27 -14.19
C LEU A 47 -19.51 12.96 -12.72
N ALA A 48 -18.92 13.72 -11.79
CA ALA A 48 -19.39 13.71 -10.41
C ALA A 48 -20.83 14.23 -10.34
N LEU A 49 -21.66 13.60 -9.51
CA LEU A 49 -22.94 14.11 -9.03
C LEU A 49 -22.69 15.38 -8.19
N TYR A 50 -23.20 16.51 -8.69
CA TYR A 50 -23.13 17.82 -8.03
C TYR A 50 -24.32 18.10 -7.11
N TRP A 51 -25.45 17.41 -7.32
CA TRP A 51 -26.70 17.64 -6.61
C TRP A 51 -27.11 16.37 -5.87
N GLY A 52 -27.12 16.43 -4.54
CA GLY A 52 -27.40 15.29 -3.66
C GLY A 52 -26.13 14.61 -3.12
N THR A 53 -26.31 13.51 -2.38
CA THR A 53 -25.22 12.76 -1.76
C THR A 53 -24.94 11.49 -2.55
N LYS A 54 -23.68 11.30 -2.95
CA LYS A 54 -23.19 10.05 -3.54
C LYS A 54 -21.88 9.66 -2.89
N ASN A 55 -21.78 8.40 -2.48
CA ASN A 55 -20.51 7.81 -2.07
C ASN A 55 -19.71 7.47 -3.32
N TYR A 56 -18.50 8.02 -3.43
CA TYR A 56 -17.52 7.64 -4.44
C TYR A 56 -16.50 6.74 -3.79
N THR A 57 -16.44 5.51 -4.26
CA THR A 57 -15.37 4.58 -3.88
C THR A 57 -14.27 4.71 -4.91
N SER A 58 -13.03 4.92 -4.47
CA SER A 58 -11.88 4.91 -5.37
C SER A 58 -11.70 3.51 -5.97
N ASP A 59 -11.58 3.44 -7.28
CA ASP A 59 -11.21 2.24 -8.06
C ASP A 59 -9.72 2.22 -8.42
N ASN A 60 -8.92 3.07 -7.77
CA ASN A 60 -7.46 3.13 -7.82
C ASN A 60 -6.76 1.87 -7.27
N ASN A 61 -7.46 0.74 -7.30
CA ASN A 61 -7.06 -0.52 -6.71
C ASN A 61 -6.53 -0.32 -5.28
N CYS A 62 -7.35 0.24 -4.39
CA CYS A 62 -7.06 0.27 -2.95
C CYS A 62 -6.91 -1.13 -2.32
N ASN A 63 -7.08 -2.18 -3.14
CA ASN A 63 -6.75 -3.58 -2.93
C ASN A 63 -5.47 -3.97 -3.69
N GLY A 64 -4.48 -3.08 -3.80
CA GLY A 64 -3.28 -3.32 -4.57
C GLY A 64 -2.57 -4.56 -4.04
N THR A 65 -2.65 -5.66 -4.77
CA THR A 65 -1.79 -6.80 -4.52
C THR A 65 -0.48 -6.57 -5.23
N ALA A 66 0.63 -6.87 -4.58
CA ALA A 66 1.92 -6.97 -5.25
C ALA A 66 2.34 -8.42 -5.38
N THR A 67 3.37 -8.66 -6.17
CA THR A 67 4.04 -9.96 -6.22
C THR A 67 5.47 -9.81 -5.74
N GLY A 68 5.92 -10.74 -4.92
CA GLY A 68 7.30 -10.83 -4.47
C GLY A 68 7.90 -12.19 -4.82
N THR A 69 9.22 -12.27 -4.97
CA THR A 69 9.94 -13.54 -5.11
C THR A 69 10.73 -13.82 -3.85
N VAL A 70 10.50 -14.97 -3.22
CA VAL A 70 11.25 -15.37 -2.02
C VAL A 70 12.71 -15.65 -2.38
N ASN A 71 13.63 -15.08 -1.62
CA ASN A 71 15.06 -15.38 -1.70
C ASN A 71 15.65 -15.53 -0.30
N THR A 72 16.16 -16.73 -0.04
CA THR A 72 16.66 -17.22 1.25
C THR A 72 17.98 -17.96 1.10
N ALA A 73 18.60 -17.91 -0.08
CA ALA A 73 19.79 -18.68 -0.43
C ALA A 73 19.61 -20.21 -0.25
N GLY A 74 18.43 -20.73 -0.64
CA GLY A 74 18.15 -22.16 -0.73
C GLY A 74 17.36 -22.80 0.41
N SER A 75 17.03 -22.08 1.49
CA SER A 75 16.25 -22.63 2.63
C SER A 75 14.80 -22.14 2.63
N PRO A 76 13.77 -22.98 2.79
CA PRO A 76 12.38 -22.50 2.78
C PRO A 76 12.11 -21.36 3.79
N LEU A 77 11.43 -20.31 3.34
CA LEU A 77 11.02 -19.19 4.17
C LEU A 77 9.84 -19.60 5.06
N THR A 78 9.97 -19.40 6.37
CA THR A 78 8.87 -19.68 7.32
C THR A 78 7.73 -18.68 7.17
N VAL A 79 6.51 -19.19 6.98
CA VAL A 79 5.27 -18.42 7.05
C VAL A 79 4.75 -18.45 8.48
N ARG A 80 4.38 -17.28 8.99
CA ARG A 80 3.94 -17.09 10.37
C ARG A 80 2.50 -16.66 10.47
N SER A 81 1.87 -16.96 11.60
CA SER A 81 0.48 -16.59 11.89
C SER A 81 0.26 -15.08 12.08
N GLY A 82 1.34 -14.32 12.29
CA GLY A 82 1.32 -12.87 12.46
C GLY A 82 2.66 -12.23 12.13
N PRO A 83 2.75 -10.88 12.18
CA PRO A 83 3.91 -10.13 11.75
C PRO A 83 5.01 -10.12 12.82
N GLY A 84 5.71 -11.23 12.97
CA GLY A 84 6.82 -11.30 13.91
C GLY A 84 7.38 -12.71 14.11
N THR A 85 8.63 -12.80 14.53
CA THR A 85 9.32 -14.09 14.74
C THR A 85 8.82 -14.87 15.95
N GLY A 86 8.08 -14.23 16.86
CA GLY A 86 7.41 -14.90 17.99
C GLY A 86 6.08 -15.56 17.65
N TYR A 87 5.51 -15.28 16.46
CA TYR A 87 4.28 -15.93 16.00
C TYR A 87 4.53 -17.36 15.54
N THR A 88 3.53 -18.21 15.71
CA THR A 88 3.59 -19.62 15.32
C THR A 88 3.91 -19.77 13.84
N ALA A 89 4.79 -20.72 13.50
CA ALA A 89 5.01 -21.13 12.12
C ALA A 89 3.77 -21.90 11.66
N VAL A 90 3.15 -21.42 10.58
CA VAL A 90 1.92 -22.01 10.02
C VAL A 90 2.15 -22.66 8.67
N ASP A 91 3.24 -22.31 7.99
CA ASP A 91 3.64 -22.91 6.72
C ASP A 91 5.09 -22.57 6.36
N THR A 92 5.52 -22.97 5.17
CA THR A 92 6.77 -22.57 4.53
C THR A 92 6.54 -22.21 3.06
N VAL A 93 7.37 -21.32 2.52
CA VAL A 93 7.41 -20.98 1.10
C VAL A 93 8.80 -21.33 0.58
N ALA A 94 8.86 -22.09 -0.51
CA ALA A 94 10.14 -22.48 -1.11
C ALA A 94 10.95 -21.27 -1.58
N ASP A 95 12.27 -21.40 -1.54
CA ASP A 95 13.17 -20.43 -2.17
C ASP A 95 12.87 -20.28 -3.66
N GLY A 96 12.91 -19.05 -4.17
CA GLY A 96 12.54 -18.72 -5.55
C GLY A 96 11.04 -18.74 -5.85
N ALA A 97 10.18 -19.14 -4.90
CA ALA A 97 8.74 -19.12 -5.11
C ALA A 97 8.20 -17.68 -5.18
N ARG A 98 7.20 -17.48 -6.04
CA ARG A 98 6.47 -16.22 -6.15
C ARG A 98 5.29 -16.20 -5.18
N VAL A 99 5.16 -15.12 -4.42
CA VAL A 99 4.06 -14.88 -3.48
C VAL A 99 3.25 -13.68 -3.91
N THR A 100 1.93 -13.72 -3.68
CA THR A 100 1.04 -12.56 -3.82
C THR A 100 0.91 -11.89 -2.46
N ILE A 101 1.25 -10.61 -2.39
CA ILE A 101 1.22 -9.77 -1.20
C ILE A 101 -0.11 -9.04 -1.20
N GLN A 102 -0.96 -9.34 -0.23
CA GLN A 102 -2.30 -8.76 -0.09
C GLN A 102 -2.27 -7.43 0.65
N CYS A 103 -1.41 -7.33 1.65
CA CYS A 103 -1.15 -6.12 2.42
C CYS A 103 0.21 -6.24 3.11
N GLN A 104 0.70 -5.11 3.61
CA GLN A 104 1.94 -5.05 4.38
C GLN A 104 1.69 -4.45 5.75
N THR A 105 2.43 -4.90 6.76
CA THR A 105 2.34 -4.38 8.12
C THR A 105 3.72 -4.30 8.77
N SER A 106 3.83 -3.56 9.87
CA SER A 106 5.04 -3.54 10.68
C SER A 106 5.01 -4.66 11.72
N GLY A 107 6.18 -5.25 11.99
CA GLY A 107 6.32 -6.34 12.95
C GLY A 107 7.71 -6.42 13.54
N THR A 108 8.08 -7.60 14.05
CA THR A 108 9.45 -7.84 14.54
C THR A 108 10.46 -7.61 13.43
N THR A 109 11.53 -6.88 13.72
CA THR A 109 12.64 -6.66 12.78
C THR A 109 13.36 -7.98 12.48
N VAL A 110 13.59 -8.24 11.20
CA VAL A 110 14.28 -9.43 10.71
C VAL A 110 15.41 -8.99 9.78
N THR A 111 16.57 -9.61 9.93
CA THR A 111 17.70 -9.48 9.00
C THR A 111 17.72 -10.69 8.08
N GLY A 112 17.59 -10.45 6.79
CA GLY A 112 17.53 -11.46 5.75
C GLY A 112 18.36 -11.10 4.53
N THR A 113 18.10 -11.78 3.41
CA THR A 113 18.86 -11.68 2.17
C THR A 113 18.91 -10.25 1.60
N TYR A 114 17.83 -9.48 1.77
CA TYR A 114 17.72 -8.10 1.28
C TYR A 114 18.02 -7.06 2.37
N GLY A 115 18.64 -7.47 3.48
CA GLY A 115 18.99 -6.61 4.59
C GLY A 115 18.02 -6.71 5.76
N THR A 116 17.94 -5.64 6.55
CA THR A 116 17.14 -5.60 7.78
C THR A 116 15.84 -4.85 7.54
N SER A 117 14.70 -5.52 7.70
CA SER A 117 13.36 -4.95 7.51
C SER A 117 12.46 -5.28 8.70
N SER A 118 11.59 -4.33 9.07
CA SER A 118 10.48 -4.56 10.02
C SER A 118 9.15 -4.76 9.31
N ILE A 119 9.16 -4.86 7.98
CA ILE A 119 7.97 -5.03 7.15
C ILE A 119 7.65 -6.52 7.03
N TRP A 120 6.36 -6.82 7.13
CA TRP A 120 5.80 -8.15 6.99
C TRP A 120 4.73 -8.14 5.91
N ASP A 121 4.84 -9.07 4.96
CA ASP A 121 3.93 -9.25 3.85
C ASP A 121 2.88 -10.31 4.19
N ARG A 122 1.60 -9.93 4.11
CA ARG A 122 0.51 -10.89 4.23
C ARG A 122 0.27 -11.56 2.89
N ILE A 123 0.51 -12.86 2.82
CA ILE A 123 0.39 -13.67 1.60
C ILE A 123 -0.87 -14.55 1.58
N GLY A 124 -1.71 -14.43 2.61
CA GLY A 124 -2.98 -15.14 2.76
C GLY A 124 -3.60 -14.89 4.14
N ALA A 125 -4.78 -15.47 4.38
CA ALA A 125 -5.43 -15.35 5.68
C ALA A 125 -4.56 -15.92 6.81
N GLY A 126 -4.12 -15.05 7.72
CA GLY A 126 -3.24 -15.43 8.83
C GLY A 126 -1.86 -15.94 8.39
N ARG A 127 -1.37 -15.54 7.21
CA ARG A 127 -0.09 -16.01 6.65
C ARG A 127 0.79 -14.82 6.33
N TYR A 128 1.88 -14.68 7.07
CA TYR A 128 2.81 -13.56 6.99
C TYR A 128 4.23 -14.05 6.73
N VAL A 129 4.95 -13.35 5.86
CA VAL A 129 6.38 -13.57 5.62
C VAL A 129 7.15 -12.26 5.80
N SER A 130 8.42 -12.35 6.18
CA SER A 130 9.26 -11.18 6.36
C SER A 130 9.72 -10.64 5.01
N ASP A 131 9.49 -9.34 4.78
CA ASP A 131 9.91 -8.61 3.57
C ASP A 131 11.43 -8.66 3.36
N ALA A 132 12.22 -8.80 4.44
CA ALA A 132 13.68 -9.01 4.39
C ALA A 132 14.15 -10.21 3.51
N TYR A 133 13.24 -11.14 3.20
CA TYR A 133 13.49 -12.31 2.34
C TYR A 133 12.68 -12.30 1.05
N VAL A 134 11.95 -11.22 0.74
CA VAL A 134 11.07 -11.14 -0.42
C VAL A 134 11.52 -10.01 -1.33
N TYR A 135 11.90 -10.35 -2.56
CA TYR A 135 12.20 -9.36 -3.58
C TYR A 135 10.91 -8.79 -4.16
N THR A 136 10.62 -7.55 -3.81
CA THR A 136 9.43 -6.80 -4.28
C THR A 136 9.81 -5.65 -5.22
N GLY A 137 11.10 -5.31 -5.31
CA GLY A 137 11.61 -4.14 -6.04
C GLY A 137 11.56 -2.83 -5.24
N TYR A 138 11.22 -2.89 -3.95
CA TYR A 138 11.13 -1.73 -3.05
C TYR A 138 11.83 -2.03 -1.71
N ASP A 139 12.61 -1.07 -1.19
CA ASP A 139 13.29 -1.19 0.12
C ASP A 139 12.36 -0.89 1.32
N GLY A 140 11.11 -0.59 1.04
CA GLY A 140 10.10 -0.26 2.04
C GLY A 140 8.74 -0.67 1.53
N TYR A 141 7.70 -0.11 2.13
CA TYR A 141 6.33 -0.44 1.74
C TYR A 141 6.07 -0.20 0.25
N ILE A 142 5.53 -1.21 -0.41
CA ILE A 142 5.20 -1.25 -1.82
C ILE A 142 4.11 -0.20 -2.10
N PRO A 143 4.35 0.77 -3.00
CA PRO A 143 3.34 1.75 -3.37
C PRO A 143 2.07 1.08 -3.92
N GLY A 144 0.92 1.44 -3.36
CA GLY A 144 -0.39 0.91 -3.79
C GLY A 144 -0.82 -0.36 -3.04
N VAL A 145 0.07 -1.03 -2.31
CA VAL A 145 -0.30 -2.16 -1.45
C VAL A 145 -0.87 -1.63 -0.12
N PRO A 146 -2.06 -2.09 0.32
CA PRO A 146 -2.70 -1.58 1.52
C PRO A 146 -1.94 -2.01 2.78
N ARG A 147 -2.21 -1.31 3.89
CA ARG A 147 -1.67 -1.66 5.20
C ARG A 147 -2.63 -2.55 5.97
N CYS A 148 -2.08 -3.61 6.52
CA CYS A 148 -2.61 -4.30 7.68
C CYS A 148 -1.84 -3.80 8.92
#